data_AF-A0ABD1DPT2-F1
#
_entry.id   AF-A0ABD1DPT2-F1
#
_cell.length_a   1.000
_cell.length_b   1.000
_cell.length_c   1.000
_cell.angle_alpha   90.00
_cell.angle_beta   90.00
_cell.angle_gamma   90.00
#
_symmetry.space_group_name_H-M   'P 1'
#
loop_
_entity.id
_entity.type
_entity.pdbx_description
1 polymer ?
#
loop_
_entity_poly.entity_id
_entity_poly.type
_entity_poly.pdbx_seq_one_letter_code
_entity_poly.pdbx_strand_id
1 'polypeptide(L)' 'MVYTVIQNKHHRVVRECGYEPSPKDCYMADNDFHLEMVCQCRTDGCNGAERTKFGSIAVMTAVVGGLLRLMSN' A
#
# COMPACT_ATOMS: atom_id res chain seq x y z
N MET A 1 9.48 0.92 5.03
CA MET A 1 9.07 -0.04 6.07
C MET A 1 7.55 -0.02 6.22
N VAL A 2 6.97 -1.16 6.57
CA VAL A 2 5.55 -1.33 6.92
C VAL A 2 5.52 -2.17 8.17
N TYR A 3 4.73 -1.79 9.17
CA TYR A 3 4.43 -2.70 10.26
C TYR A 3 2.93 -2.74 10.53
N THR A 4 2.46 -3.93 10.89
CA THR A 4 1.07 -4.19 11.24
C THR A 4 1.00 -4.51 12.72
N VAL A 5 0.39 -3.61 13.48
CA VAL A 5 0.14 -3.79 14.92
C VAL A 5 -1.15 -4.58 15.10
N ILE A 6 -1.07 -5.69 15.84
CA ILE A 6 -2.21 -6.54 16.18
C ILE A 6 -2.52 -6.34 17.66
N GLN A 7 -3.58 -5.61 17.98
CA GLN A 7 -3.97 -5.31 19.36
C GLN A 7 -5.48 -5.54 19.55
N ASN A 8 -5.87 -6.49 20.42
CA ASN A 8 -7.25 -6.69 20.88
C ASN A 8 -8.34 -6.61 19.78
N LYS A 9 -8.24 -7.44 18.73
CA LYS A 9 -9.14 -7.48 17.54
C LYS A 9 -9.07 -6.25 16.61
N HIS A 10 -8.17 -5.31 16.86
CA HIS A 10 -7.84 -4.22 15.96
C HIS A 10 -6.54 -4.52 15.21
N HIS A 11 -6.56 -4.27 13.90
CA HIS A 11 -5.39 -4.32 13.04
C HIS A 11 -5.09 -2.90 12.54
N ARG A 12 -3.89 -2.40 12.82
CA ARG A 12 -3.41 -1.11 12.30
C ARG A 12 -2.22 -1.33 11.40
N VAL A 13 -2.29 -0.80 10.18
CA VAL A 13 -1.15 -0.78 9.24
C VAL A 13 -0.48 0.58 9.33
N VAL A 14 0.80 0.61 9.69
CA VAL A 14 1.63 1.80 9.69
C VAL A 14 2.71 1.66 8.61
N ARG A 15 2.98 2.77 7.90
CA ARG A 15 3.93 2.82 6.80
C ARG A 15 4.87 3.99 7.05
N GLU A 16 6.15 3.70 7.18
CA GLU A 16 7.17 4.71 7.45
C GLU A 16 8.52 4.33 6.82
N CYS A 17 9.46 5.26 6.83
CA CYS A 17 10.84 4.96 6.48
C CYS A 17 11.49 4.22 7.65
N GLY A 18 12.20 3.12 7.36
CA GLY A 18 12.97 2.40 8.37
C GLY A 18 14.35 3.01 8.53
N TYR A 19 14.86 3.06 9.76
CA TYR A 19 16.21 3.56 10.06
C TYR A 19 17.26 2.45 9.98
N GLU A 20 17.02 1.32 10.65
CA GLU A 20 17.95 0.19 10.69
C GLU A 20 17.44 -0.98 9.84
N PRO A 21 18.26 -1.54 8.92
CA PRO A 21 17.89 -2.71 8.14
C PRO A 21 17.88 -3.99 8.98
N SER A 22 16.81 -4.78 8.83
CA SER A 22 16.74 -6.15 9.32
C SER A 22 17.38 -7.12 8.30
N PRO A 23 17.98 -8.23 8.76
CA PRO A 23 18.40 -9.31 7.87
C PRO A 23 17.22 -9.99 7.15
N LYS A 24 16.00 -9.83 7.67
CA LYS A 24 14.77 -10.42 7.13
C LYS A 24 13.93 -9.36 6.45
N ASP A 25 13.33 -9.74 5.32
CA ASP A 25 12.40 -8.85 4.62
C ASP A 25 11.09 -8.65 5.41
N CYS A 26 10.62 -9.68 6.11
CA CYS A 26 9.54 -9.58 7.08
C CYS A 26 9.83 -10.43 8.33
N TYR A 27 9.40 -9.95 9.49
CA TYR A 27 9.55 -10.65 10.77
C TYR A 27 8.43 -10.27 11.75
N MET A 28 8.14 -11.16 12.71
CA MET A 28 7.34 -10.81 13.88
C MET A 28 8.26 -10.18 14.92
N ALA A 29 7.82 -9.07 15.50
CA ALA A 29 8.37 -8.56 16.75
C ALA A 29 7.27 -8.63 17.82
N ASP A 30 7.65 -9.13 18.98
CA ASP A 30 6.81 -9.14 20.18
C ASP A 30 7.31 -7.99 21.06
N ASN A 31 6.42 -7.04 21.30
CA ASN A 31 6.77 -5.80 21.98
C ASN A 31 5.77 -5.61 23.11
N ASP A 32 5.99 -6.33 24.24
CA ASP A 32 5.34 -6.44 25.57
C ASP A 32 3.80 -6.20 25.70
N PHE A 33 3.21 -5.34 24.88
CA PHE A 33 1.81 -4.98 24.79
C PHE A 33 1.12 -5.43 23.49
N HIS A 34 1.87 -5.76 22.43
CA HIS A 34 1.30 -6.21 21.15
C HIS A 34 2.30 -6.99 20.29
N LEU A 35 1.73 -7.85 19.43
CA LEU A 35 2.45 -8.48 18.33
C LEU A 35 2.42 -7.56 17.12
N GLU A 36 3.58 -7.37 16.50
CA GLU A 36 3.71 -6.61 15.26
C GLU A 36 4.36 -7.45 14.15
N MET A 37 3.77 -7.39 12.96
CA MET A 37 4.39 -7.87 11.73
C MET A 37 5.13 -6.73 11.08
N VAL A 38 6.45 -6.83 10.97
CA VAL A 38 7.30 -5.80 10.37
C VAL A 38 7.80 -6.29 9.03
N CYS A 39 7.70 -5.47 7.99
CA CYS A 39 8.24 -5.70 6.66
C CYS A 39 9.05 -4.49 6.18
N GLN A 40 10.18 -4.74 5.51
CA GLN A 40 11.04 -3.72 4.92
C GLN A 40 11.04 -3.80 3.40
N CYS A 41 11.33 -2.68 2.76
CA CYS A 41 11.47 -2.59 1.32
C CYS A 41 12.46 -1.46 1.00
N ARG A 42 13.15 -1.55 -0.15
CA ARG A 42 14.41 -0.82 -0.41
C ARG A 42 14.31 0.32 -1.43
N THR A 43 13.17 0.48 -2.08
CA THR A 43 12.97 1.49 -3.12
C THR A 43 11.98 2.55 -2.68
N ASP A 44 12.08 3.76 -3.22
CA ASP A 44 11.18 4.84 -2.84
C ASP A 44 9.72 4.47 -3.10
N GLY A 45 8.86 4.71 -2.11
CA GLY A 45 7.42 4.44 -2.20
C GLY A 45 7.02 2.96 -2.27
N CYS A 46 7.95 2.02 -2.06
CA CYS A 46 7.68 0.58 -2.11
C CYS A 46 6.65 0.08 -1.08
N ASN A 47 6.48 0.81 0.01
CA ASN A 47 5.50 0.50 1.05
C ASN A 47 4.10 1.02 0.72
N GLY A 48 3.88 1.59 -0.47
CA GLY A 48 2.58 2.09 -0.91
C GLY A 48 1.48 1.03 -0.92
N ALA A 49 0.24 1.47 -0.74
CA ALA A 49 -0.92 0.59 -0.93
C ALA A 49 -1.13 0.33 -2.43
N GLU A 50 -1.63 -0.87 -2.76
CA GLU A 50 -2.03 -1.18 -4.12
C GLU A 50 -3.15 -0.23 -4.56
N ARG A 51 -2.98 0.42 -5.71
CA ARG A 51 -3.98 1.35 -6.23
C ARG A 51 -5.14 0.54 -6.80
N THR A 52 -6.35 0.83 -6.35
CA THR A 52 -7.56 0.21 -6.91
C THR A 52 -7.67 0.52 -8.40
N LYS A 53 -7.78 -0.51 -9.24
CA LYS A 53 -7.86 -0.42 -10.72
C LYS A 53 -9.08 0.40 -11.22
N PHE A 54 -10.07 0.65 -10.36
CA PHE A 54 -11.27 1.41 -10.68
C PHE A 54 -10.97 2.84 -11.17
N GLY A 55 -9.99 3.52 -10.61
CA GLY A 55 -9.62 4.87 -11.06
C GLY A 55 -9.11 4.89 -12.50
N SER A 56 -8.29 3.91 -12.87
CA SER A 56 -7.77 3.76 -14.23
C SER A 56 -8.87 3.46 -15.24
N ILE A 57 -9.84 2.61 -14.88
CA ILE A 57 -10.99 2.28 -15.75
C ILE A 57 -11.89 3.51 -15.96
N ALA A 58 -12.16 4.29 -14.91
CA ALA A 58 -12.96 5.51 -14.99
C ALA A 58 -12.32 6.56 -15.92
N VAL A 59 -11.00 6.76 -15.83
CA VAL A 59 -10.28 7.67 -16.73
C VAL A 59 -10.34 7.18 -18.18
N MET A 60 -10.10 5.89 -18.42
CA MET A 60 -10.12 5.34 -19.77
C MET A 60 -11.51 5.43 -20.43
N THR A 61 -12.58 5.16 -19.67
CA THR A 61 -13.95 5.28 -20.17
C THR A 61 -14.33 6.72 -20.49
N ALA A 62 -13.90 7.69 -19.68
CA ALA A 62 -14.10 9.11 -19.98
C ALA A 62 -13.37 9.55 -21.26
N VAL A 63 -12.12 9.12 -21.45
CA VAL A 63 -11.32 9.44 -22.64
C VAL A 63 -11.93 8.83 -23.90
N VAL A 64 -12.25 7.54 -23.87
CA VAL A 64 -12.84 6.82 -25.02
C VAL A 64 -14.22 7.38 -25.36
N GLY A 65 -15.06 7.65 -24.35
CA GLY A 65 -16.37 8.28 -24.55
C GLY A 65 -16.27 9.68 -25.14
N GLY A 66 -15.30 10.48 -24.70
CA GLY A 66 -15.01 11.80 -25.27
C GLY A 66 -14.55 11.74 -26.73
N LEU A 67 -13.66 10.81 -27.06
CA LEU A 67 -13.19 10.59 -28.43
C LEU A 67 -14.32 10.13 -29.35
N LEU A 68 -15.16 9.17 -28.90
CA LEU A 68 -16.34 8.72 -29.65
C LEU A 68 -17.33 9.87 -29.90
N ARG A 69 -17.51 10.77 -28.94
CA ARG A 69 -18.34 11.98 -29.11
C ARG A 69 -17.76 12.95 -30.12
N LEU A 70 -16.44 13.14 -30.13
CA LEU A 70 -15.73 13.97 -31.11
C LEU A 70 -15.79 13.40 -32.53
N MET A 71 -15.73 12.08 -32.69
CA MET A 71 -15.79 11.43 -34.00
C MET A 71 -17.21 11.32 -34.57
N SER A 72 -18.23 11.48 -33.72
CA SER A 72 -19.64 11.35 -34.10
C SER A 72 -20.33 12.70 -34.37
N ASN A 73 -19.57 13.80 -34.39
CA ASN A 73 -20.02 15.17 -34.59
C ASN A 73 -19.30 15.79 -35.80
#